data_AF-A0A7X9AA19-F1
#
_entry.id   AF-A0A7X9AA19-F1
#
_cell.length_a   1.000
_cell.length_b   1.000
_cell.length_c   1.000
_cell.angle_alpha   90.00
_cell.angle_beta   90.00
_cell.angle_gamma   90.00
#
_symmetry.space_group_name_H-M   'P 1'
#
loop_
_entity.id
_entity.type
_entity.pdbx_description
1 polymer ?
#
loop_
_entity_poly.entity_id
_entity_poly.type
_entity_poly.pdbx_seq_one_letter_code
_entity_poly.pdbx_strand_id
1 'polypeptide(L)'
;MLNSSQNIIFREMARDLCYRLQLFNERFCKASSLVLSAVATEDFGTKVDATASLKACAQALQLIFADFNLLFDSQHIVFPPEFHVWVWFMTDADDLTHDYLQRLQNIAQAMESRLFSALHSREETE
;
A
#
# COMPACT_ATOMS: atom_id res chain seq x y z
N MET A 1 -21.37 -22.74 5.95
CA MET A 1 -20.67 -23.38 4.82
C MET A 1 -20.98 -22.54 3.59
N LEU A 2 -19.97 -21.89 3.00
CA LEU A 2 -20.15 -21.18 1.72
C LEU A 2 -20.38 -22.23 0.62
N ASN A 3 -21.25 -21.95 -0.34
CA ASN A 3 -21.43 -22.82 -1.52
C ASN A 3 -20.10 -22.92 -2.30
N SER A 4 -19.85 -24.03 -3.01
CA SER A 4 -18.58 -24.25 -3.73
C SER A 4 -18.18 -23.09 -4.64
N SER A 5 -19.15 -22.48 -5.33
CA SER A 5 -18.95 -21.30 -6.17
C SER A 5 -18.54 -20.05 -5.39
N GLN A 6 -19.06 -19.85 -4.17
CA GLN A 6 -18.68 -18.73 -3.31
C GLN A 6 -17.24 -18.89 -2.78
N ASN A 7 -16.81 -20.13 -2.53
CA ASN A 7 -15.44 -20.41 -2.14
C ASN A 7 -14.44 -20.15 -3.28
N ILE A 8 -14.82 -20.50 -4.52
CA ILE A 8 -14.02 -20.19 -5.73
C ILE A 8 -13.89 -18.68 -5.92
N ILE A 9 -15.00 -17.91 -5.88
CA ILE A 9 -14.97 -16.45 -6.08
C ILE A 9 -14.08 -15.79 -5.02
N PHE A 10 -14.23 -16.18 -3.75
CA PHE A 10 -13.38 -15.66 -2.68
C PHE A 10 -11.89 -15.91 -2.95
N ARG A 11 -11.53 -17.14 -3.33
CA ARG A 11 -10.13 -17.53 -3.60
C ARG A 11 -9.53 -16.71 -4.73
N GLU A 12 -10.27 -16.52 -5.81
CA GLU A 12 -9.81 -15.73 -6.96
C GLU A 12 -9.68 -14.25 -6.62
N MET A 13 -10.62 -13.67 -5.86
CA MET A 13 -10.50 -12.29 -5.37
C MET A 13 -9.30 -12.10 -4.44
N ALA A 14 -9.07 -13.05 -3.53
CA ALA A 14 -7.92 -13.00 -2.61
C ALA A 14 -6.59 -13.11 -3.37
N ARG A 15 -6.50 -13.98 -4.38
CA ARG A 15 -5.32 -14.10 -5.26
C ARG A 15 -5.07 -12.83 -6.07
N ASP A 16 -6.11 -12.24 -6.63
CA ASP A 16 -6.03 -10.96 -7.33
C ASP A 16 -5.49 -9.85 -6.41
N LEU A 17 -5.98 -9.77 -5.17
CA LEU A 17 -5.46 -8.83 -4.18
C LEU A 17 -3.98 -9.07 -3.85
N CYS A 18 -3.55 -10.32 -3.68
CA CYS A 18 -2.14 -10.65 -3.48
C CYS A 18 -1.28 -10.18 -4.67
N TYR A 19 -1.74 -10.41 -5.90
CA TYR A 19 -1.03 -9.95 -7.09
C TYR A 19 -0.94 -8.42 -7.15
N ARG A 20 -2.03 -7.71 -6.84
CA ARG A 20 -2.03 -6.24 -6.80
C ARG A 20 -1.14 -5.68 -5.69
N LEU A 21 -1.04 -6.35 -4.54
CA LEU A 21 -0.10 -5.98 -3.47
C LEU A 21 1.36 -6.18 -3.90
N GLN A 22 1.66 -7.25 -4.62
CA GLN A 22 2.98 -7.46 -5.19
C GLN A 22 3.35 -6.35 -6.20
N LEU A 23 2.43 -5.99 -7.10
CA LEU A 23 2.63 -4.86 -8.02
C LEU A 23 2.77 -3.52 -7.28
N PHE A 24 2.04 -3.35 -6.18
CA PHE A 24 2.20 -2.18 -5.31
C PHE A 24 3.62 -2.11 -4.74
N ASN A 25 4.18 -3.22 -4.23
CA ASN A 25 5.54 -3.24 -3.69
C ASN A 25 6.59 -2.80 -4.72
N GLU A 26 6.44 -3.21 -5.99
CA GLU A 26 7.32 -2.73 -7.07
C GLU A 26 7.22 -1.21 -7.29
N ARG A 27 6.00 -0.66 -7.25
CA ARG A 27 5.77 0.79 -7.36
C ARG A 27 6.31 1.54 -6.14
N PHE A 28 6.12 0.98 -4.95
CA PHE A 28 6.63 1.51 -3.69
C PHE A 28 8.16 1.61 -3.69
N CYS A 29 8.86 0.58 -4.18
CA CYS A 29 10.32 0.62 -4.32
C CYS A 29 10.79 1.73 -5.28
N LYS A 30 10.07 1.95 -6.39
CA LYS A 30 10.36 3.04 -7.33
C LYS A 30 10.11 4.42 -6.69
N ALA A 31 8.98 4.58 -6.00
CA ALA A 31 8.66 5.82 -5.29
C ALA A 31 9.67 6.11 -4.17
N SER A 32 10.07 5.09 -3.40
CA SER A 32 11.09 5.22 -2.36
C SER A 32 12.44 5.65 -2.93
N SER A 33 12.83 5.10 -4.08
CA SER A 33 14.05 5.53 -4.79
C SER A 33 14.01 7.01 -5.20
N LEU A 34 12.85 7.47 -5.70
CA LEU A 34 12.64 8.88 -6.05
C LEU A 34 12.66 9.78 -4.81
N VAL A 35 12.07 9.34 -3.70
CA VAL A 35 12.10 10.04 -2.42
C VAL A 35 13.53 10.19 -1.91
N LEU A 36 14.33 9.11 -1.93
CA LEU A 36 15.74 9.17 -1.55
C LEU A 36 16.52 10.17 -2.42
N SER A 37 16.24 10.21 -3.73
CA SER A 37 16.83 11.22 -4.62
C SER A 37 16.36 12.65 -4.29
N ALA A 38 15.09 12.84 -3.93
CA ALA A 38 14.52 14.13 -3.57
C ALA A 38 15.02 14.65 -2.22
N VAL A 39 15.32 13.75 -1.27
CA VAL A 39 15.99 14.08 0.01
C VAL A 39 17.43 14.50 -0.24
N ALA A 40 18.15 13.75 -1.08
CA ALA A 40 19.57 13.99 -1.34
C ALA A 40 19.86 15.24 -2.21
N THR A 41 18.83 15.85 -2.80
CA THR A 41 18.99 16.95 -3.75
C THR A 41 18.13 18.16 -3.37
N GLU A 42 18.62 19.35 -3.71
CA GLU A 42 17.83 20.58 -3.60
C GLU A 42 16.98 20.86 -4.86
N ASP A 43 16.93 19.91 -5.79
CA ASP A 43 16.19 20.07 -7.04
C ASP A 43 14.67 20.02 -6.80
N PHE A 44 14.02 21.12 -7.15
CA PHE A 44 12.57 21.25 -7.05
C PHE A 44 11.84 20.26 -7.97
N GLY A 45 12.36 19.99 -9.17
CA GLY A 45 11.75 19.06 -10.12
C GLY A 45 11.64 17.66 -9.52
N THR A 46 12.74 17.15 -8.99
CA THR A 46 12.81 15.86 -8.32
C THR A 46 11.85 15.75 -7.13
N LYS A 47 11.69 16.83 -6.34
CA LYS A 47 10.73 16.88 -5.22
C LYS A 47 9.26 16.83 -5.69
N VAL A 48 8.94 17.48 -6.81
CA VAL A 48 7.60 17.41 -7.43
C VAL A 48 7.32 15.99 -7.92
N ASP A 49 8.27 15.38 -8.62
CA ASP A 49 8.12 14.01 -9.15
C ASP A 49 7.99 12.97 -8.04
N ALA A 50 8.80 13.09 -6.98
CA ALA A 50 8.69 12.25 -5.79
C ALA A 50 7.32 12.40 -5.11
N THR A 51 6.81 13.63 -4.99
CA THR A 51 5.47 13.87 -4.45
C THR A 51 4.38 13.21 -5.29
N ALA A 52 4.42 13.37 -6.61
CA ALA A 52 3.45 12.75 -7.51
C ALA A 52 3.50 11.21 -7.40
N SER A 53 4.70 10.65 -7.31
CA SER A 53 4.91 9.21 -7.14
C SER A 53 4.36 8.68 -5.80
N LEU A 54 4.59 9.41 -4.71
CA LEU A 54 4.03 9.10 -3.39
C LEU A 54 2.50 9.14 -3.38
N LYS A 55 1.89 10.15 -4.01
CA LYS A 55 0.44 10.24 -4.16
C LYS A 55 -0.12 9.07 -4.95
N ALA A 56 0.50 8.73 -6.08
CA ALA A 56 0.09 7.59 -6.89
C ALA A 56 0.19 6.25 -6.12
N CYS A 57 1.25 6.07 -5.32
CA CYS A 57 1.38 4.90 -4.45
C CYS A 57 0.28 4.83 -3.40
N ALA A 58 0.00 5.93 -2.69
CA ALA A 58 -1.04 5.98 -1.68
C ALA A 58 -2.43 5.68 -2.28
N GLN A 59 -2.76 6.28 -3.43
CA GLN A 59 -4.01 6.04 -4.14
C GLN A 59 -4.15 4.59 -4.60
N ALA A 60 -3.08 3.99 -5.14
CA ALA A 60 -3.08 2.59 -5.53
C ALA A 60 -3.36 1.68 -4.32
N LEU A 61 -2.72 1.95 -3.18
CA LEU A 61 -2.93 1.18 -1.96
C LEU A 61 -4.34 1.35 -1.38
N GLN A 62 -4.90 2.56 -1.46
CA GLN A 62 -6.28 2.84 -1.04
C GLN A 62 -7.30 2.06 -1.88
N LEU A 63 -7.10 1.94 -3.19
CA LEU A 63 -7.95 1.13 -4.07
C LEU A 63 -7.86 -0.36 -3.71
N ILE A 64 -6.65 -0.87 -3.48
CA ILE A 64 -6.46 -2.25 -3.01
C ILE A 64 -7.16 -2.46 -1.66
N PHE A 65 -7.03 -1.51 -0.74
CA PHE A 65 -7.68 -1.57 0.56
C PHE A 65 -9.21 -1.56 0.47
N ALA A 66 -9.79 -0.77 -0.43
CA ALA A 66 -11.25 -0.74 -0.62
C ALA A 66 -11.79 -2.13 -0.98
N ASP A 67 -11.13 -2.83 -1.91
CA ASP A 67 -11.51 -4.18 -2.31
C ASP A 67 -11.23 -5.22 -1.21
N PHE A 68 -10.09 -5.08 -0.52
CA PHE A 68 -9.76 -5.90 0.64
C PHE A 68 -10.82 -5.77 1.75
N ASN A 69 -11.33 -4.57 1.97
CA ASN A 69 -12.33 -4.30 3.00
C ASN A 69 -13.67 -4.99 2.72
N LEU A 70 -14.02 -5.19 1.44
CA LEU A 70 -15.20 -5.98 1.04
C LEU A 70 -15.09 -7.46 1.45
N LEU A 71 -13.86 -7.98 1.61
CA LEU A 71 -13.63 -9.39 1.98
C LEU A 71 -13.46 -9.60 3.49
N PHE A 72 -12.87 -8.62 4.20
CA PHE A 72 -12.37 -8.83 5.56
C PHE A 72 -12.92 -7.87 6.63
N ASP A 73 -13.78 -6.91 6.26
CA ASP A 73 -14.35 -5.88 7.17
C ASP A 73 -13.31 -5.32 8.16
N SER A 74 -12.33 -4.62 7.62
CA SER A 74 -11.16 -4.09 8.32
C SER A 74 -11.33 -2.62 8.66
N GLN A 75 -12.08 -2.33 9.73
CA GLN A 75 -12.43 -0.97 10.14
C GLN A 75 -11.29 -0.17 10.79
N HIS A 76 -10.12 -0.77 11.02
CA HIS A 76 -9.05 -0.18 11.83
C HIS A 76 -7.83 0.33 11.04
N ILE A 77 -7.81 0.15 9.71
CA ILE A 77 -6.70 0.65 8.89
C ILE A 77 -6.90 2.14 8.63
N VAL A 78 -5.93 2.96 9.05
CA VAL A 78 -5.94 4.42 8.87
C VAL A 78 -4.79 4.82 7.95
N PHE A 79 -5.11 5.46 6.83
CA PHE A 79 -4.12 5.95 5.88
C PHE A 79 -3.48 7.26 6.39
N PRO A 80 -2.18 7.50 6.08
CA PRO A 80 -1.59 8.80 6.32
C PRO A 80 -2.28 9.89 5.47
N PRO A 81 -2.25 11.16 5.92
CA PRO A 81 -2.79 12.29 5.14
C PRO A 81 -2.02 12.47 3.83
N GLU A 82 -2.63 13.10 2.83
CA GLU A 82 -2.00 13.30 1.52
C GLU A 82 -0.62 13.98 1.64
N PHE A 83 0.39 13.42 0.97
CA PHE A 83 1.73 13.99 0.96
C PHE A 83 1.80 15.17 -0.02
N HIS A 84 2.23 16.33 0.45
CA HIS A 84 2.27 17.56 -0.35
C HIS A 84 3.70 18.05 -0.59
N VAL A 85 3.90 18.78 -1.69
CA VAL A 85 5.23 19.30 -2.09
C VAL A 85 5.82 20.24 -1.04
N TRP A 86 4.98 20.98 -0.30
CA TRP A 86 5.46 21.91 0.72
C TRP A 86 6.16 21.22 1.90
N VAL A 87 5.92 19.92 2.12
CA VAL A 87 6.56 19.13 3.19
C VAL A 87 8.07 19.07 2.99
N TRP A 88 8.56 19.08 1.75
CA TRP A 88 9.99 19.06 1.42
C TRP A 88 10.78 20.30 1.86
N PHE A 89 10.09 21.33 2.32
CA PHE A 89 10.69 22.57 2.81
C PHE A 89 10.54 22.75 4.31
N MET A 90 9.99 21.74 5.00
CA MET A 90 9.97 21.70 6.45
C MET A 90 11.35 21.26 6.98
N THR A 91 11.67 21.64 8.21
CA THR A 91 12.93 21.27 8.88
C THR A 91 13.05 19.77 9.15
N ASP A 92 11.92 19.07 9.21
CA ASP A 92 11.77 17.64 9.51
C ASP A 92 11.28 16.85 8.28
N ALA A 93 11.53 17.33 7.06
CA ALA A 93 11.08 16.70 5.82
C ALA A 93 11.51 15.22 5.70
N ASP A 94 12.74 14.90 6.10
CA ASP A 94 13.30 13.55 6.02
C ASP A 94 12.53 12.58 6.93
N ASP A 95 12.26 12.98 8.17
CA ASP A 95 11.49 12.19 9.14
C ASP A 95 10.03 12.03 8.66
N LEU A 96 9.41 13.12 8.19
CA LEU A 96 8.02 13.10 7.70
C LEU A 96 7.86 12.20 6.46
N THR A 97 8.82 12.22 5.54
CA THR A 97 8.81 11.36 4.35
C THR A 97 9.03 9.91 4.69
N HIS A 98 9.95 9.62 5.62
CA HIS A 98 10.20 8.29 6.14
C HIS A 98 8.96 7.70 6.81
N ASP A 99 8.35 8.43 7.75
CA ASP A 99 7.14 8.04 8.45
C ASP A 99 5.97 7.78 7.48
N TYR A 100 5.84 8.61 6.45
CA TYR A 100 4.81 8.44 5.44
C TYR A 100 4.99 7.13 4.66
N LEU A 101 6.19 6.87 4.15
CA LEU A 101 6.52 5.62 3.45
C LEU A 101 6.31 4.41 4.35
N GLN A 102 6.79 4.47 5.59
CA GLN A 102 6.66 3.37 6.53
C GLN A 102 5.20 3.04 6.85
N ARG A 103 4.33 4.06 7.00
CA ARG A 103 2.89 3.85 7.18
C ARG A 103 2.27 3.14 5.98
N LEU A 104 2.60 3.53 4.76
CA LEU A 104 2.10 2.85 3.55
C LEU A 104 2.57 1.38 3.50
N GLN A 105 3.84 1.12 3.81
CA GLN A 105 4.39 -0.24 3.84
C GLN A 105 3.71 -1.11 4.91
N ASN A 106 3.49 -0.57 6.11
CA ASN A 106 2.84 -1.28 7.21
C ASN A 106 1.39 -1.66 6.85
N ILE A 107 0.66 -0.77 6.16
CA ILE A 107 -0.70 -1.05 5.68
C ILE A 107 -0.67 -2.21 4.66
N ALA A 108 0.24 -2.17 3.69
CA ALA A 108 0.39 -3.23 2.70
C ALA A 108 0.72 -4.58 3.35
N GLN A 109 1.68 -4.62 4.28
CA GLN A 109 2.06 -5.84 5.01
C GLN A 109 0.93 -6.41 5.87
N ALA A 110 0.15 -5.54 6.51
CA ALA A 110 -1.02 -5.97 7.28
C ALA A 110 -2.08 -6.64 6.39
N MET A 111 -2.32 -6.09 5.20
CA MET A 111 -3.22 -6.70 4.22
C MET A 111 -2.68 -8.04 3.70
N GLU A 112 -1.40 -8.10 3.32
CA GLU A 112 -0.76 -9.35 2.88
C GLU A 112 -0.86 -10.45 3.94
N SER A 113 -0.48 -10.14 5.19
CA SER A 113 -0.49 -11.11 6.28
C SER A 113 -1.89 -11.70 6.51
N ARG A 114 -2.92 -10.87 6.42
CA ARG A 114 -4.32 -11.30 6.59
C ARG A 114 -4.81 -12.11 5.40
N LEU A 115 -4.45 -11.74 4.17
CA LEU A 115 -4.76 -12.51 2.96
C LEU A 115 -4.12 -13.89 2.99
N PHE A 116 -2.83 -13.99 3.31
CA PHE A 116 -2.13 -15.28 3.39
C PHE A 116 -2.69 -16.17 4.49
N SER A 117 -2.97 -15.61 5.67
CA SER A 117 -3.61 -16.38 6.76
C SER A 117 -4.99 -16.92 6.35
N ALA A 118 -5.79 -16.09 5.64
CA ALA A 118 -7.11 -16.49 5.17
C ALA A 118 -7.06 -17.56 4.06
N LEU A 119 -6.07 -17.49 3.17
CA LEU A 119 -5.86 -18.49 2.12
C LEU A 119 -5.39 -19.82 2.71
N HIS A 120 -4.39 -19.82 3.62
CA HIS A 120 -3.88 -21.03 4.24
C HIS A 120 -4.90 -21.74 5.14
N SER A 121 -5.59 -20.99 6.00
CA SER A 121 -6.62 -21.57 6.90
C SER A 121 -7.74 -22.29 6.15
N ARG A 122 -7.99 -21.92 4.88
CA ARG A 122 -8.99 -22.58 4.04
C ARG A 122 -8.46 -23.77 3.26
N GLU A 123 -7.18 -23.77 2.88
CA GLU A 123 -6.51 -24.92 2.26
C GLU A 123 -6.38 -26.10 3.22
N GLU A 124 -6.33 -25.86 4.54
CA GLU A 124 -6.33 -26.91 5.57
C GLU A 124 -7.73 -27.52 5.83
N THR A 125 -8.80 -26.87 5.39
CA THR A 125 -10.19 -27.33 5.57
C THR A 125 -10.82 -28.00 4.34
N GLU A 126 -10.10 -28.05 3.22
CA GLU A 126 -10.46 -28.79 2.00
C GLU A 126 -9.78 -30.17 1.97
#